data_AF-A0A1M5Q6G5-F1
#
_entry.id   AF-A0A1M5Q6G5-F1
#
_cell.length_a   1.000
_cell.length_b   1.000
_cell.length_c   1.000
_cell.angle_alpha   90.00
_cell.angle_beta   90.00
_cell.angle_gamma   90.00
#
_symmetry.space_group_name_H-M   'P 1'
#
loop_
_entity.id
_entity.type
_entity.pdbx_description
1 polymer ?
#
loop_
_entity_poly.entity_id
_entity_poly.type
_entity_poly.pdbx_seq_one_letter_code
_entity_poly.pdbx_strand_id
1 'polypeptide(L)'
;MFRICRVKCDQCGRTHAILLSSMVPYSQISFQDHLQIITAHEKETLSSITLSSALSFDESNFRYIIRMYLKHWKQRLISERISVDSESLISSCFQYFKRQFMQIKCTPNILFLNTT
;
A
#
# COMPACT_ATOMS: atom_id res chain seq x y z
N MET A 1 12.56 -8.20 12.64
CA MET A 1 11.47 -8.07 13.62
C MET A 1 10.84 -6.69 13.48
N PHE A 2 9.57 -6.60 13.07
CA PHE A 2 8.87 -5.30 12.97
C PHE A 2 8.35 -4.88 14.34
N ARG A 3 8.69 -3.68 14.80
CA ARG A 3 8.14 -3.09 16.03
C ARG A 3 7.15 -2.00 15.66
N ILE A 4 5.87 -2.23 15.93
CA ILE A 4 4.84 -1.21 15.73
C ILE A 4 4.93 -0.23 16.90
N CYS A 5 5.57 0.92 16.67
CA CYS A 5 5.58 2.01 17.64
C CYS A 5 4.21 2.67 17.69
N ARG A 6 3.66 2.76 18.90
CA ARG A 6 2.40 3.43 19.19
C ARG A 6 2.66 4.69 20.00
N VAL A 7 2.12 5.83 19.57
CA VAL A 7 2.25 7.11 20.27
C VAL A 7 0.87 7.68 20.57
N LYS A 8 0.71 8.31 21.74
CA LYS A 8 -0.49 9.08 22.06
C LYS A 8 -0.36 10.46 21.41
N CYS A 9 -1.26 10.79 20.49
CA CYS A 9 -1.29 12.11 19.88
C CYS A 9 -1.89 13.09 20.88
N ASP A 10 -1.19 14.20 21.09
CA ASP A 10 -1.63 15.28 21.95
C ASP A 10 -2.85 16.02 21.37
N GLN A 11 -2.88 16.19 20.05
CA GLN A 11 -3.92 16.95 19.36
C GLN A 11 -5.29 16.25 19.32
N CYS A 12 -5.32 14.91 19.21
CA CYS A 12 -6.59 14.17 19.11
C CYS A 12 -6.84 13.21 20.29
N GLY A 13 -5.90 13.08 21.22
CA GLY A 13 -5.98 12.20 22.39
C GLY A 13 -5.93 10.69 22.10
N ARG A 14 -5.85 10.27 20.83
CA ARG A 14 -5.86 8.85 20.42
C ARG A 14 -4.44 8.28 20.27
N THR A 15 -4.33 6.95 20.31
CA THR A 15 -3.06 6.24 20.07
C THR A 15 -2.90 5.90 18.59
N HIS A 16 -1.77 6.27 17.99
CA HIS A 16 -1.46 6.06 16.57
C HIS A 16 -0.26 5.14 16.38
N ALA A 17 -0.28 4.35 15.31
CA ALA A 17 0.88 3.57 14.87
C ALA A 17 1.75 4.39 13.88
N ILE A 18 3.06 4.47 14.13
CA ILE A 18 4.00 5.29 13.32
C ILE A 18 4.44 4.56 12.03
N LEU A 19 4.29 3.23 11.95
CA LEU A 19 4.92 2.40 10.91
C LEU A 19 4.14 2.31 9.58
N LEU A 20 3.35 3.31 9.24
CA LEU A 20 2.40 3.22 8.13
C LEU A 20 3.09 3.06 6.77
N SER A 21 4.20 3.74 6.53
CA SER A 21 4.84 3.78 5.21
C SER A 21 5.49 2.49 4.73
N SER A 22 5.82 1.58 5.65
CA SER A 22 6.49 0.32 5.32
C SER A 22 5.56 -0.91 5.35
N MET A 23 4.25 -0.72 5.52
CA MET A 23 3.29 -1.83 5.61
C MET A 23 2.09 -1.67 4.68
N VAL A 24 1.53 -2.80 4.26
CA VAL A 24 0.22 -2.87 3.63
C VAL A 24 -0.79 -3.38 4.67
N PRO A 25 -1.82 -2.59 5.04
CA PRO A 25 -2.75 -2.99 6.09
C PRO A 25 -3.44 -4.31 5.78
N TYR A 26 -3.54 -5.19 6.79
CA TYR A 26 -4.17 -6.51 6.70
C TYR A 26 -3.53 -7.48 5.70
N SER A 27 -2.31 -7.20 5.22
CA SER A 27 -1.54 -8.14 4.40
C SER A 27 -0.35 -8.70 5.19
N GLN A 28 -0.04 -9.97 4.96
CA GLN A 28 1.19 -10.61 5.45
C GLN A 28 2.38 -10.40 4.50
N ILE A 29 2.11 -9.89 3.29
CA ILE A 29 3.11 -9.61 2.27
C ILE A 29 3.66 -8.19 2.48
N SER A 30 4.97 -8.02 2.35
CA SER A 30 5.62 -6.74 2.64
C SER A 30 5.18 -5.67 1.62
N PHE A 31 5.31 -4.40 2.00
CA PHE A 31 5.06 -3.30 1.06
C PHE A 31 5.99 -3.36 -0.17
N GLN A 32 7.25 -3.74 0.03
CA GLN A 32 8.23 -3.85 -1.06
C GLN A 32 7.85 -4.95 -2.05
N ASP A 33 7.36 -6.09 -1.56
CA ASP A 33 6.91 -7.18 -2.44
C ASP A 33 5.67 -6.76 -3.25
N HIS A 34 4.70 -6.07 -2.62
CA HIS A 34 3.57 -5.50 -3.37
C HIS A 34 4.04 -4.55 -4.46
N LEU A 35 5.01 -3.69 -4.14
CA LEU A 35 5.54 -2.71 -5.08
C LEU A 35 6.20 -3.41 -6.27
N GLN A 36 7.09 -4.37 -6.02
CA GLN A 36 7.75 -5.15 -7.07
C GLN A 36 6.74 -5.90 -7.96
N ILE A 37 5.74 -6.53 -7.36
CA ILE A 37 4.66 -7.24 -8.07
C ILE A 37 3.91 -6.30 -9.00
N ILE A 38 3.48 -5.14 -8.49
CA ILE A 38 2.68 -4.18 -9.23
C ILE A 38 3.52 -3.53 -10.34
N THR A 39 4.73 -3.09 -10.03
CA THR A 39 5.64 -2.49 -11.02
C THR A 39 5.97 -3.46 -12.15
N ALA A 40 6.24 -4.73 -11.84
CA ALA A 40 6.48 -5.76 -12.85
C ALA A 40 5.26 -5.98 -13.76
N HIS A 41 4.05 -5.90 -13.20
CA HIS A 41 2.80 -5.98 -13.96
C HIS A 41 2.58 -4.74 -14.84
N GLU A 42 2.86 -3.52 -14.36
CA GLU A 42 2.69 -2.30 -15.17
C GLU A 42 3.67 -2.22 -16.34
N LYS A 43 4.88 -2.76 -16.18
CA LYS A 43 5.92 -2.79 -17.21
C LYS A 43 5.85 -4.03 -18.12
N GLU A 44 4.81 -4.86 -17.96
CA GLU A 44 4.61 -6.14 -18.66
C GLU A 44 5.87 -7.06 -18.66
N THR A 45 6.76 -6.90 -17.69
CA THR A 45 8.14 -7.41 -17.81
C THR A 45 8.27 -8.84 -17.30
N LEU A 46 7.34 -9.32 -16.47
CA LEU A 46 7.41 -10.65 -15.88
C LEU A 46 6.04 -11.34 -15.82
N SER A 47 6.01 -12.63 -16.18
CA SER A 47 4.85 -13.50 -15.95
C SER A 47 4.68 -13.78 -14.45
N SER A 48 3.43 -14.05 -14.01
CA SER A 48 3.12 -14.40 -12.61
C SER A 48 3.97 -15.55 -12.07
N ILE A 49 4.34 -16.49 -12.95
CA ILE A 49 5.11 -17.70 -12.67
C ILE A 49 6.60 -17.37 -12.42
N THR A 50 7.15 -16.43 -13.17
CA THR A 50 8.56 -16.01 -13.02
C THR A 50 8.76 -15.21 -11.74
N LEU A 51 7.74 -14.46 -11.29
CA LEU A 51 7.85 -13.66 -10.08
C LEU A 51 7.53 -14.47 -8.82
N SER A 52 6.60 -15.42 -8.89
CA SER A 52 6.30 -16.35 -7.79
C SER A 52 7.53 -17.18 -7.39
N SER A 53 8.27 -17.68 -8.38
CA SER A 53 9.53 -18.39 -8.17
C SER A 53 10.65 -17.51 -7.60
N ALA A 54 10.75 -16.25 -8.05
CA ALA A 54 11.77 -15.32 -7.55
C ALA A 54 11.52 -14.85 -6.11
N LEU A 55 10.25 -14.69 -5.71
CA LEU A 55 9.87 -14.14 -4.40
C LEU A 55 9.42 -15.20 -3.38
N SER A 56 9.47 -16.49 -3.74
CA SER A 56 9.00 -17.59 -2.89
C SER A 56 7.53 -17.46 -2.43
N PHE A 57 6.69 -16.77 -3.22
CA PHE A 57 5.25 -16.63 -2.95
C PHE A 57 4.45 -17.55 -3.86
N ASP A 58 3.34 -18.09 -3.35
CA ASP A 58 2.39 -18.82 -4.18
C ASP A 58 1.79 -17.93 -5.29
N GLU A 59 1.52 -18.50 -6.46
CA GLU A 59 0.94 -17.80 -7.61
C GLU A 59 -0.41 -17.14 -7.26
N SER A 60 -1.17 -17.76 -6.35
CA SER A 60 -2.42 -17.22 -5.84
C SER A 60 -2.24 -15.84 -5.18
N ASN A 61 -1.14 -15.63 -4.47
CA ASN A 61 -0.83 -14.34 -3.83
C ASN A 61 -0.56 -13.26 -4.88
N PHE A 62 0.18 -13.60 -5.93
CA PHE A 62 0.46 -12.68 -7.04
C PHE A 62 -0.83 -12.24 -7.72
N ARG A 63 -1.67 -13.21 -8.12
CA ARG A 63 -2.97 -12.95 -8.75
C ARG A 63 -3.87 -12.11 -7.84
N TYR A 64 -3.86 -12.40 -6.53
CA TYR A 64 -4.62 -11.63 -5.55
C TYR A 64 -4.16 -10.16 -5.49
N ILE A 65 -2.85 -9.91 -5.38
CA ILE A 65 -2.30 -8.55 -5.31
C ILE A 65 -2.65 -7.75 -6.55
N ILE A 66 -2.40 -8.29 -7.74
CA ILE A 66 -2.73 -7.63 -9.00
C ILE A 66 -4.23 -7.33 -9.09
N ARG A 67 -5.08 -8.30 -8.74
CA ARG A 67 -6.54 -8.09 -8.75
C ARG A 67 -6.96 -6.97 -7.79
N MET A 68 -6.40 -6.90 -6.59
CA MET A 68 -6.73 -5.85 -5.62
C MET A 68 -6.20 -4.49 -6.05
N TYR A 69 -5.00 -4.45 -6.65
CA TYR A 69 -4.42 -3.24 -7.24
C TYR A 69 -5.33 -2.68 -8.34
N LEU A 70 -5.67 -3.49 -9.34
CA LEU A 70 -6.51 -3.09 -10.46
C LEU A 70 -7.90 -2.63 -10.00
N LYS A 71 -8.50 -3.35 -9.04
CA LYS A 71 -9.85 -3.07 -8.55
C LYS A 71 -9.95 -1.81 -7.68
N HIS A 72 -8.93 -1.52 -6.87
CA HIS A 72 -9.05 -0.51 -5.81
C HIS A 72 -8.09 0.67 -5.94
N TRP A 73 -6.95 0.50 -6.61
CA TRP A 73 -5.84 1.47 -6.53
C TRP A 73 -5.41 2.04 -7.87
N LYS A 74 -5.40 1.26 -8.96
CA LYS A 74 -4.92 1.75 -10.27
C LYS A 74 -5.61 3.04 -10.70
N GLN A 75 -6.94 3.07 -10.69
CA GLN A 75 -7.69 4.27 -11.10
C GLN A 75 -7.51 5.45 -10.14
N ARG A 76 -7.26 5.20 -8.85
CA ARG A 76 -6.97 6.28 -7.88
C ARG A 76 -5.61 6.91 -8.15
N LEU A 77 -4.59 6.08 -8.37
CA LEU A 77 -3.26 6.57 -8.70
C LEU A 77 -3.29 7.40 -10.00
N ILE A 78 -4.03 6.93 -11.01
CA ILE A 78 -4.22 7.66 -12.27
C ILE A 78 -4.92 9.02 -12.03
N SER A 79 -5.95 9.09 -11.18
CA SER A 79 -6.69 10.35 -10.95
C SER A 79 -5.80 11.47 -10.39
N GLU A 80 -4.82 11.10 -9.56
CA GLU A 80 -3.87 12.05 -8.95
C GLU A 80 -2.49 12.06 -9.63
N ARG A 81 -2.35 11.36 -10.77
CA ARG A 81 -1.08 11.21 -11.53
C ARG A 81 0.09 10.72 -10.66
N ILE A 82 -0.20 9.82 -9.73
CA ILE A 82 0.80 9.20 -8.84
C ILE A 82 1.36 7.96 -9.53
N SER A 83 2.67 7.92 -9.75
CA SER A 83 3.35 6.70 -10.23
C SER A 83 3.57 5.72 -9.09
N VAL A 84 3.42 4.43 -9.37
CA VAL A 84 3.76 3.34 -8.43
C VAL A 84 5.25 3.39 -8.07
N ASP A 85 6.12 3.74 -9.02
CA ASP A 85 7.57 3.80 -8.82
C ASP A 85 8.04 5.08 -8.09
N SER A 86 7.13 5.95 -7.64
CA SER A 86 7.49 7.21 -6.99
C SER A 86 7.97 7.01 -5.54
N GLU A 87 9.07 7.67 -5.17
CA GLU A 87 9.52 7.78 -3.76
C GLU A 87 8.46 8.42 -2.86
N SER A 88 7.61 9.29 -3.43
CA SER A 88 6.52 9.97 -2.74
C SER A 88 5.19 9.21 -2.78
N LEU A 89 5.16 7.94 -3.24
CA LEU A 89 3.93 7.16 -3.40
C LEU A 89 3.07 7.19 -2.13
N ILE A 90 3.66 6.86 -0.98
CA ILE A 90 2.92 6.74 0.26
C ILE A 90 2.42 8.10 0.77
N SER A 91 3.29 9.11 0.80
CA SER A 91 2.90 10.44 1.26
C SER A 91 1.79 11.02 0.39
N SER A 92 1.87 10.81 -0.92
CA SER A 92 0.81 11.19 -1.87
C SER A 92 -0.49 10.43 -1.59
N CYS A 93 -0.43 9.11 -1.40
CA CYS A 93 -1.61 8.31 -1.06
C CYS A 93 -2.30 8.79 0.21
N PHE A 94 -1.53 9.21 1.22
CA PHE A 94 -2.09 9.81 2.42
C PHE A 94 -2.67 11.20 2.19
N GLN A 95 -1.97 12.04 1.45
CA GLN A 95 -2.41 13.40 1.15
C GLN A 95 -3.77 13.40 0.44
N TYR A 96 -3.89 12.61 -0.63
CA TYR A 96 -5.05 12.63 -1.53
C TYR A 96 -6.16 11.68 -1.11
N PHE A 97 -5.84 10.47 -0.63
CA PHE A 97 -6.86 9.44 -0.33
C PHE A 97 -7.10 9.22 1.15
N LYS A 98 -6.29 9.83 2.02
CA LYS A 98 -6.27 9.62 3.47
C LYS A 98 -6.13 8.14 3.84
N ARG A 99 -5.39 7.38 3.02
CA ARG A 99 -5.28 5.92 3.08
C ARG A 99 -3.86 5.48 2.79
N GLN A 100 -3.44 4.40 3.45
CA GLN A 100 -2.19 3.72 3.13
C GLN A 100 -2.35 3.02 1.77
N PHE A 101 -1.30 3.02 0.95
CA PHE A 101 -1.30 2.31 -0.33
C PHE A 101 -1.67 0.83 -0.15
N MET A 102 -2.42 0.27 -1.10
CA MET A 102 -2.96 -1.10 -1.06
C MET A 102 -3.89 -1.43 0.12
N GLN A 103 -4.32 -0.43 0.90
CA GLN A 103 -5.38 -0.63 1.88
C GLN A 103 -6.73 -0.85 1.19
N ILE A 104 -7.30 -2.05 1.33
CA ILE A 104 -8.57 -2.43 0.70
C ILE A 104 -9.77 -1.91 1.50
N LYS A 105 -9.70 -2.00 2.84
CA LYS A 105 -10.81 -1.60 3.70
C LYS A 105 -10.98 -0.08 3.69
N CYS A 106 -12.23 0.36 3.62
CA CYS A 106 -12.59 1.77 3.51
C CYS A 106 -12.37 2.60 4.79
N THR A 107 -11.73 2.05 5.83
CA THR A 107 -11.40 2.78 7.07
C THR A 107 -10.42 3.92 6.80
N PRO A 108 -10.79 5.20 7.00
CA PRO A 108 -9.85 6.31 6.80
C PRO A 108 -8.67 6.21 7.77
N ASN A 109 -7.49 6.66 7.36
CA ASN A 109 -6.42 6.90 8.31
C ASN A 109 -6.78 8.16 9.12
N ILE A 110 -7.09 7.95 10.39
CA ILE A 110 -7.52 8.98 11.34
C ILE A 110 -6.49 10.13 11.46
N LEU A 111 -5.22 9.86 11.14
CA LEU A 111 -4.16 10.89 11.15
C LEU A 111 -4.37 12.03 10.14
N PHE A 112 -5.20 11.82 9.10
CA PHE A 112 -5.41 12.81 8.04
C PHE A 112 -6.87 13.23 7.88
N LEU A 113 -7.68 13.10 8.93
CA LEU A 113 -9.00 13.73 8.95
C LEU A 113 -8.80 15.25 9.05
N ASN A 114 -9.29 15.99 8.05
CA ASN A 114 -9.35 17.45 8.14
C ASN A 114 -10.32 17.81 9.28
N THR A 115 -9.86 18.57 10.26
CA THR A 115 -10.74 19.33 11.14
C THR A 115 -11.46 20.37 10.31
N THR A 116 -12.76 20.18 10.11
CA THR A 116 -13.70 21.23 9.66
C THR A 116 -13.98 22.19 10.79
#